data_AF-A0A3N5GTE8-F1
#
_entry.id   AF-A0A3N5GTE8-F1
#
_cell.length_a   1.000
_cell.length_b   1.000
_cell.length_c   1.000
_cell.angle_alpha   90.00
_cell.angle_beta   90.00
_cell.angle_gamma   90.00
#
_symmetry.space_group_name_H-M   'P 1'
#
loop_
_entity.id
_entity.type
_entity.pdbx_description
1 polymer ?
#
loop_
_entity_poly.entity_id
_entity_poly.type
_entity_poly.pdbx_seq_one_letter_code
_entity_poly.pdbx_strand_id
1 'polypeptide(L)'
;MKVKSIVWKGLSVLLASIMLLSACAAPTPQVVIQTQVVTVKETQVVTVKETAEPQAAGIKPPVAYPAPNKLDVGGAEVKRLPIDQIVTYKALPAYKEPDWVAKLVADGKLPPVKDRLPKEPQVYLTSGMKDGIGVYGDLWRGFSACPTAGYNDLAGTTMGWFGIESYTSRYGALVKTGPLYRADQDIIPMPEIAKSWDW
;
A
#
# COMPACT_ATOMS: atom_id res chain seq x y z
N MET A 1 -56.22 -27.49 13.92
CA MET A 1 -55.38 -26.26 13.92
C MET A 1 -53.93 -26.43 13.45
N LYS A 2 -53.34 -27.64 13.37
CA LYS A 2 -51.92 -27.80 12.99
C LYS A 2 -51.61 -27.75 11.48
N VAL A 3 -52.56 -28.10 10.61
CA VAL A 3 -52.35 -28.13 9.15
C VAL A 3 -52.25 -26.72 8.53
N LYS A 4 -53.04 -25.74 9.03
CA LYS A 4 -52.97 -24.34 8.56
C LYS A 4 -51.63 -23.65 8.87
N SER A 5 -50.96 -24.03 9.96
CA SER A 5 -49.66 -23.48 10.37
C SER A 5 -48.52 -23.94 9.46
N ILE A 6 -48.56 -25.18 8.99
CA ILE A 6 -47.54 -25.75 8.11
C ILE A 6 -47.67 -25.18 6.69
N VAL A 7 -48.90 -25.03 6.20
CA VAL A 7 -49.17 -24.42 4.88
C VAL A 7 -48.78 -22.93 4.87
N TRP A 8 -49.04 -22.20 5.95
CA TRP A 8 -48.64 -20.79 6.08
C TRP A 8 -47.11 -20.66 6.11
N LYS A 9 -46.41 -21.48 6.89
CA LYS A 9 -44.94 -21.45 6.96
C LYS A 9 -44.29 -21.82 5.63
N GLY A 10 -44.84 -22.79 4.90
CA GLY A 10 -44.38 -23.13 3.56
C GLY A 10 -44.56 -22.00 2.54
N LEU A 11 -45.72 -21.32 2.59
CA LEU A 11 -46.00 -20.19 1.70
C LEU A 11 -45.10 -18.98 2.02
N SER A 12 -44.79 -18.73 3.30
CA SER A 12 -43.88 -17.65 3.70
C SER A 12 -42.43 -17.89 3.28
N VAL A 13 -41.95 -19.14 3.31
CA VAL A 13 -40.60 -19.48 2.82
C VAL A 13 -40.50 -19.38 1.30
N LEU A 14 -41.55 -19.76 0.58
CA LEU A 14 -41.62 -19.62 -0.88
C LEU A 14 -41.65 -18.13 -1.30
N LEU A 15 -42.42 -17.29 -0.60
CA LEU A 15 -42.47 -15.84 -0.87
C LEU A 15 -41.12 -15.15 -0.60
N ALA A 16 -40.45 -15.51 0.51
CA ALA A 16 -39.13 -14.97 0.83
C ALA A 16 -38.08 -15.35 -0.21
N SER A 17 -38.15 -16.57 -0.74
CA SER A 17 -37.22 -17.08 -1.77
C SER A 17 -37.41 -16.38 -3.13
N ILE A 18 -38.66 -16.01 -3.48
CA ILE A 18 -38.96 -15.27 -4.71
C ILE A 18 -38.50 -13.80 -4.59
N MET A 19 -38.60 -13.18 -3.42
CA MET A 19 -38.10 -11.81 -3.20
C MET A 19 -36.57 -11.73 -3.22
N LEU A 20 -35.86 -12.77 -2.79
CA LEU A 20 -34.39 -12.83 -2.82
C LEU A 20 -33.81 -13.00 -4.24
N LEU A 21 -34.55 -13.62 -5.16
CA LEU A 21 -34.12 -13.79 -6.56
C LEU A 21 -34.40 -12.54 -7.44
N SER A 22 -35.32 -11.67 -7.03
CA SER A 22 -35.63 -10.42 -7.74
C SER A 22 -34.72 -9.24 -7.36
N ALA A 23 -33.85 -9.40 -6.35
CA ALA A 23 -32.96 -8.35 -5.85
C ALA A 23 -31.61 -8.26 -6.60
N CYS A 24 -31.38 -9.13 -7.60
CA CYS A 24 -30.12 -9.19 -8.36
C CYS A 24 -30.23 -8.71 -9.82
N ALA A 25 -31.31 -8.02 -10.21
CA ALA A 25 -31.37 -7.34 -11.50
C ALA A 25 -30.78 -5.93 -11.38
N ALA A 26 -29.57 -5.72 -11.91
CA ALA A 26 -28.99 -4.40 -12.07
C ALA A 26 -29.92 -3.52 -12.95
N PRO A 27 -30.21 -2.26 -12.58
CA PRO A 27 -31.05 -1.39 -13.38
C PRO A 27 -30.33 -1.06 -14.71
N THR A 28 -31.02 -1.31 -15.82
CA THR A 28 -30.59 -0.89 -17.15
C THR A 28 -30.40 0.63 -17.17
N PRO A 29 -29.26 1.17 -17.64
CA PRO A 29 -29.07 2.62 -17.71
C PRO A 29 -30.08 3.22 -18.71
N GLN A 30 -31.13 3.85 -18.18
CA GLN A 30 -32.01 4.72 -18.96
C GLN A 30 -31.31 6.07 -19.11
N VAL A 31 -31.01 6.45 -20.36
CA VAL A 31 -30.56 7.79 -20.71
C VAL A 31 -31.74 8.74 -20.51
N VAL A 32 -31.78 9.40 -19.36
CA VAL A 32 -32.70 10.52 -19.11
C VAL A 32 -32.15 11.75 -19.83
N ILE A 33 -32.64 12.00 -21.04
CA ILE A 33 -32.46 13.28 -21.72
C ILE A 33 -33.38 14.27 -21.01
N GLN A 34 -32.84 15.08 -20.09
CA GLN A 34 -33.54 16.27 -19.61
C GLN A 34 -33.51 17.33 -20.70
N THR A 35 -34.57 17.37 -21.51
CA THR A 35 -34.88 18.51 -22.37
C THR A 35 -35.32 19.67 -21.47
N GLN A 36 -34.41 20.57 -21.12
CA GLN A 36 -34.81 21.88 -20.62
C GLN A 36 -35.30 22.72 -21.80
N VAL A 37 -36.62 22.93 -21.83
CA VAL A 37 -37.31 23.87 -22.71
C VAL A 37 -37.13 25.26 -22.10
N VAL A 38 -36.36 26.13 -22.76
CA VAL A 38 -36.46 27.58 -22.57
C VAL A 38 -37.18 28.15 -23.78
N THR A 39 -38.38 28.65 -23.51
CA THR A 39 -39.36 29.16 -24.47
C THR A 39 -39.00 30.59 -24.91
N VAL A 40 -38.78 30.73 -26.22
CA VAL A 40 -39.22 31.80 -27.15
C VAL A 40 -38.48 33.16 -27.13
N LYS A 41 -37.78 33.42 -28.26
CA LYS A 41 -38.17 34.49 -29.20
C LYS A 41 -37.70 34.20 -30.64
N GLU A 42 -38.52 34.64 -31.58
CA GLU A 42 -38.52 34.39 -33.02
C GLU A 42 -37.18 34.51 -33.74
N THR A 43 -36.89 33.59 -34.67
CA THR A 43 -36.87 33.84 -36.13
C THR A 43 -36.17 32.66 -36.82
N GLN A 44 -36.87 32.01 -37.75
CA GLN A 44 -36.34 30.94 -38.59
C GLN A 44 -35.52 31.56 -39.73
N VAL A 45 -34.27 31.14 -39.88
CA VAL A 45 -33.59 31.14 -41.17
C VAL A 45 -32.96 29.77 -41.35
N VAL A 46 -33.58 28.97 -42.22
CA VAL A 46 -33.06 27.68 -42.68
C VAL A 46 -31.85 27.97 -43.56
N THR A 47 -30.66 27.65 -43.07
CA THR A 47 -29.45 27.60 -43.92
C THR A 47 -29.08 26.13 -44.09
N VAL A 48 -29.11 25.68 -45.35
CA VAL A 48 -28.75 24.32 -45.76
C VAL A 48 -27.28 24.09 -45.41
N LYS A 49 -27.03 23.07 -44.60
CA LYS A 49 -25.72 22.68 -44.09
C LYS A 49 -25.02 21.87 -45.18
N GLU A 50 -23.96 22.41 -45.77
CA GLU A 50 -23.04 21.64 -46.60
C GLU A 50 -22.29 20.65 -45.68
N THR A 51 -22.40 19.37 -46.02
CA THR A 51 -21.81 18.26 -45.28
C THR A 51 -20.30 18.28 -45.44
N ALA A 52 -19.58 18.82 -44.45
CA ALA A 52 -18.15 18.60 -44.32
C ALA A 52 -17.88 17.16 -43.86
N GLU A 53 -17.00 16.47 -44.57
CA GLU A 53 -16.49 15.13 -44.25
C GLU A 53 -15.99 15.05 -42.80
N PRO A 54 -16.14 13.90 -42.10
CA PRO A 54 -15.63 13.75 -40.74
C PRO A 54 -14.09 13.76 -40.77
N GLN A 55 -13.51 14.91 -40.42
CA GLN A 55 -12.11 15.03 -40.06
C GLN A 55 -11.83 14.00 -38.95
N ALA A 56 -10.93 13.05 -39.23
CA ALA A 56 -10.43 12.12 -38.24
C ALA A 56 -9.98 12.91 -37.01
N ALA A 57 -10.67 12.71 -35.88
CA ALA A 57 -10.36 13.38 -34.64
C ALA A 57 -8.97 12.93 -34.18
N GLY A 58 -7.96 13.72 -34.56
CA GLY A 58 -6.58 13.50 -34.15
C GLY A 58 -6.50 13.43 -32.63
N ILE A 59 -5.84 12.38 -32.13
CA ILE A 59 -5.55 12.22 -30.70
C ILE A 59 -4.78 13.46 -30.26
N LYS A 60 -5.36 14.23 -29.33
CA LYS A 60 -4.68 15.39 -28.77
C LYS A 60 -3.38 14.93 -28.10
N PRO A 61 -2.28 15.68 -28.27
CA PRO A 61 -1.01 15.34 -27.61
C PRO A 61 -1.17 15.30 -26.08
N PRO A 62 -0.31 14.55 -25.37
CA PRO A 62 -0.35 14.48 -23.91
C PRO A 62 -0.31 15.87 -23.30
N VAL A 63 -1.30 16.18 -22.46
CA VAL A 63 -1.27 17.38 -21.62
C VAL A 63 -0.22 17.15 -20.55
N ALA A 64 0.66 18.14 -20.36
CA ALA A 64 1.62 18.10 -19.27
C ALA A 64 0.87 18.00 -17.94
N TYR A 65 1.31 17.10 -17.05
CA TYR A 65 0.75 17.02 -15.71
C TYR A 65 0.94 18.38 -15.01
N PRO A 66 -0.10 18.91 -14.35
CA PRO A 66 0.05 20.12 -13.56
C PRO A 66 1.11 19.87 -12.48
N ALA A 67 1.87 20.91 -12.16
CA ALA A 67 2.78 20.84 -11.02
C ALA A 67 1.96 20.47 -9.77
N PRO A 68 2.46 19.56 -8.91
CA PRO A 68 1.75 19.17 -7.71
C PRO A 68 1.50 20.41 -6.84
N ASN A 69 0.31 20.50 -6.25
CA ASN A 69 0.01 21.54 -5.29
C ASN A 69 1.07 21.54 -4.19
N LYS A 70 1.53 22.72 -3.78
CA LYS A 70 2.44 22.85 -2.64
C LYS A 70 1.65 22.52 -1.37
N LEU A 71 1.68 21.25 -1.00
CA LEU A 71 1.21 20.79 0.28
C LEU A 71 2.34 21.13 1.27
N ASP A 72 2.23 22.22 2.02
CA ASP A 72 3.16 22.59 3.10
C ASP A 72 3.00 21.62 4.30
N VAL A 73 2.99 20.31 4.03
CA VAL A 73 2.81 19.23 4.99
C VAL A 73 4.12 18.93 5.71
N GLY A 74 4.58 19.86 6.56
CA GLY A 74 5.45 19.63 7.73
C GLY A 74 6.67 18.70 7.61
N GLY A 75 7.17 18.43 6.40
CA GLY A 75 8.25 17.48 6.15
C GLY A 75 9.60 18.14 6.33
N ALA A 76 10.50 17.48 7.07
CA ALA A 76 11.90 17.86 7.05
C ALA A 76 12.47 17.68 5.64
N GLU A 77 13.41 18.53 5.25
CA GLU A 77 14.13 18.40 3.98
C GLU A 77 14.78 17.01 3.89
N VAL A 78 14.54 16.32 2.77
CA VAL A 78 15.10 14.98 2.54
C VAL A 78 16.48 15.12 1.94
N LYS A 79 17.51 14.86 2.75
CA LYS A 79 18.88 14.72 2.27
C LYS A 79 19.05 13.37 1.57
N ARG A 80 19.12 13.39 0.23
CA ARG A 80 19.43 12.20 -0.59
C ARG A 80 20.92 11.87 -0.50
N LEU A 81 21.26 10.58 -0.45
CA LEU A 81 22.64 10.06 -0.37
C LEU A 81 22.79 8.82 -1.26
N PRO A 82 24.02 8.49 -1.70
CA PRO A 82 24.32 7.16 -2.25
C PRO A 82 23.93 6.05 -1.28
N ILE A 83 23.44 4.92 -1.81
CA ILE A 83 23.01 3.77 -0.96
C ILE A 83 24.14 3.27 -0.06
N ASP A 84 25.36 3.20 -0.59
CA ASP A 84 26.55 2.74 0.14
C ASP A 84 26.98 3.69 1.28
N GLN A 85 26.45 4.92 1.31
CA GLN A 85 26.57 5.87 2.41
C GLN A 85 25.41 5.77 3.41
N ILE A 86 24.39 4.95 3.15
CA ILE A 86 23.26 4.69 4.05
C ILE A 86 23.41 3.32 4.70
N VAL A 87 23.68 2.30 3.89
CA VAL A 87 23.75 0.89 4.32
C VAL A 87 24.88 0.16 3.61
N THR A 88 25.56 -0.74 4.31
CA THR A 88 26.60 -1.61 3.78
C THR A 88 26.59 -2.97 4.47
N TYR A 89 27.42 -3.91 4.04
CA TYR A 89 27.57 -5.23 4.66
C TYR A 89 29.04 -5.46 4.99
N LYS A 90 29.35 -5.60 6.28
CA LYS A 90 30.72 -5.84 6.75
C LYS A 90 30.75 -6.37 8.16
N ALA A 91 31.81 -7.09 8.51
CA ALA A 91 32.12 -7.41 9.89
C ALA A 91 32.57 -6.15 10.67
N LEU A 92 32.19 -6.07 11.94
CA LEU A 92 32.66 -5.07 12.89
C LEU A 92 33.50 -5.72 13.99
N PRO A 93 34.42 -4.96 14.63
CA PRO A 93 35.30 -5.51 15.67
C PRO A 93 34.57 -5.93 16.95
N ALA A 94 33.40 -5.34 17.22
CA ALA A 94 32.59 -5.66 18.39
C ALA A 94 31.10 -5.45 18.09
N TYR A 95 30.26 -6.24 18.77
CA TYR A 95 28.80 -6.15 18.71
C TYR A 95 28.25 -5.99 20.12
N LYS A 96 27.18 -5.21 20.26
CA LYS A 96 26.50 -4.95 21.53
C LYS A 96 25.02 -5.33 21.40
N GLU A 97 24.42 -5.62 22.54
CA GLU A 97 23.01 -5.99 22.68
C GLU A 97 22.47 -5.38 23.98
N PRO A 98 21.14 -5.25 24.15
CA PRO A 98 20.59 -4.68 25.38
C PRO A 98 20.81 -5.60 26.59
N ASP A 99 20.92 -5.02 27.78
CA ASP A 99 21.31 -5.72 29.02
C ASP A 99 20.41 -6.93 29.34
N TRP A 100 19.11 -6.84 29.05
CA TRP A 100 18.18 -7.95 29.29
C TRP A 100 18.43 -9.15 28.37
N VAL A 101 18.97 -8.94 27.16
CA VAL A 101 19.37 -10.02 26.25
C VAL A 101 20.69 -10.63 26.72
N ALA A 102 21.65 -9.80 27.15
CA ALA A 102 22.91 -10.29 27.72
C ALA A 102 22.66 -11.19 28.93
N LYS A 103 21.63 -10.90 29.74
CA LYS A 103 21.19 -11.79 30.82
C LYS A 103 20.71 -13.16 30.32
N LEU A 104 19.98 -13.23 29.20
CA LEU A 104 19.56 -14.51 28.61
C LEU A 104 20.75 -15.34 28.11
N VAL A 105 21.80 -14.66 27.60
CA VAL A 105 23.06 -15.30 27.21
C VAL A 105 23.78 -15.85 28.45
N ALA A 106 23.89 -15.05 29.51
CA ALA A 106 24.51 -15.47 30.77
C ALA A 106 23.78 -16.64 31.43
N ASP A 107 22.43 -16.66 31.33
CA ASP A 107 21.58 -17.76 31.80
C ASP A 107 21.65 -19.02 30.89
N GLY A 108 22.43 -18.99 29.79
CA GLY A 108 22.57 -20.10 28.85
C GLY A 108 21.34 -20.35 27.95
N LYS A 109 20.36 -19.44 27.94
CA LYS A 109 19.12 -19.56 27.16
C LYS A 109 19.25 -19.06 25.73
N LEU A 110 20.35 -18.38 25.42
CA LEU A 110 20.59 -17.75 24.13
C LEU A 110 22.07 -17.79 23.76
N PRO A 111 22.44 -18.07 22.50
CA PRO A 111 23.83 -17.95 22.07
C PRO A 111 24.35 -16.50 22.16
N PRO A 112 25.67 -16.30 22.34
CA PRO A 112 26.28 -14.96 22.30
C PRO A 112 25.96 -14.20 21.01
N VAL A 113 25.87 -12.86 21.09
CA VAL A 113 25.52 -11.99 19.94
C VAL A 113 26.34 -12.27 18.68
N LYS A 114 27.66 -12.46 18.82
CA LYS A 114 28.58 -12.72 17.71
C LYS A 114 28.29 -14.03 16.97
N ASP A 115 27.67 -15.00 17.65
CA ASP A 115 27.34 -16.31 17.10
C ASP A 115 25.92 -16.32 16.49
N ARG A 116 25.10 -15.31 16.81
CA ARG A 116 23.75 -15.12 16.23
C ARG A 116 23.76 -14.29 14.95
N LEU A 117 24.71 -13.37 14.81
CA LEU A 117 24.85 -12.52 13.63
C LEU A 117 25.49 -13.28 12.46
N PRO A 118 25.13 -12.94 11.21
CA PRO A 118 25.88 -13.43 10.05
C PRO A 118 27.32 -12.91 10.07
N LYS A 119 28.23 -13.57 9.34
CA LYS A 119 29.65 -13.16 9.24
C LYS A 119 29.83 -11.70 8.84
N GLU A 120 28.96 -11.22 7.95
CA GLU A 120 28.89 -9.83 7.51
C GLU A 120 27.45 -9.34 7.67
N PRO A 121 27.12 -8.75 8.83
CA PRO A 121 25.80 -8.16 9.04
C PRO A 121 25.59 -6.92 8.17
N GLN A 122 24.31 -6.59 7.97
CA GLN A 122 23.91 -5.29 7.44
C GLN A 122 24.27 -4.21 8.48
N VAL A 123 24.93 -3.14 8.01
CA VAL A 123 25.40 -2.02 8.83
C VAL A 123 24.78 -0.74 8.29
N TYR A 124 23.90 -0.13 9.08
CA TYR A 124 23.46 1.24 8.83
C TYR A 124 24.56 2.22 9.22
N LEU A 125 24.94 3.09 8.29
CA LEU A 125 25.99 4.08 8.50
C LEU A 125 25.42 5.33 9.17
N THR A 126 26.23 5.97 10.02
CA THR A 126 25.83 7.18 10.75
C THR A 126 25.48 8.35 9.83
N SER A 127 26.09 8.43 8.64
CA SER A 127 25.73 9.37 7.57
C SER A 127 24.27 9.24 7.13
N GLY A 128 23.71 8.03 7.20
CA GLY A 128 22.31 7.73 6.94
C GLY A 128 21.40 7.85 8.16
N MET A 129 21.87 8.33 9.31
CA MET A 129 21.03 8.51 10.51
C MET A 129 20.72 9.98 10.72
N LYS A 130 19.44 10.33 10.88
CA LYS A 130 19.01 11.73 11.09
C LYS A 130 19.53 12.28 12.42
N ASP A 131 19.34 11.52 13.49
CA ASP A 131 19.61 11.93 14.87
C ASP A 131 20.83 11.19 15.47
N GLY A 132 21.64 10.54 14.62
CA GLY A 132 22.83 9.79 15.03
C GLY A 132 22.53 8.38 15.57
N ILE A 133 23.49 7.85 16.35
CA ILE A 133 23.42 6.48 16.90
C ILE A 133 22.40 6.43 18.03
N GLY A 134 21.43 5.51 17.91
CA GLY A 134 20.39 5.31 18.92
C GLY A 134 20.88 4.60 20.20
N VAL A 135 20.00 4.59 21.20
CA VAL A 135 20.16 3.87 22.48
C VAL A 135 19.04 2.84 22.59
N TYR A 136 19.33 1.66 23.14
CA TYR A 136 18.31 0.62 23.34
C TYR A 136 17.25 1.05 24.35
N GLY A 137 15.98 0.76 24.05
CA GLY A 137 14.86 0.94 24.98
C GLY A 137 13.62 1.50 24.30
N ASP A 138 12.66 1.88 25.15
CA ASP A 138 11.34 2.43 24.79
C ASP A 138 10.35 1.43 24.16
N LEU A 139 9.13 1.89 23.87
CA LEU A 139 8.03 1.12 23.30
C LEU A 139 7.36 1.90 22.16
N TRP A 140 7.52 1.40 20.94
CA TRP A 140 6.76 1.88 19.80
C TRP A 140 5.32 1.35 19.87
N ARG A 141 4.35 2.26 20.00
CA ARG A 141 2.92 1.98 19.94
C ARG A 141 2.35 2.32 18.56
N GLY A 142 1.88 1.31 17.83
CA GLY A 142 1.14 1.47 16.58
C GLY A 142 -0.35 1.19 16.78
N PHE A 143 -1.18 1.71 15.87
CA PHE A 143 -2.60 1.38 15.79
C PHE A 143 -2.89 0.76 14.42
N SER A 144 -3.67 -0.32 14.43
CA SER A 144 -4.29 -0.85 13.23
C SER A 144 -5.79 -0.91 13.40
N ALA A 145 -6.51 -0.51 12.35
CA ALA A 145 -7.96 -0.65 12.26
C ALA A 145 -8.39 -2.05 11.79
N CYS A 146 -7.47 -2.91 11.38
CA CYS A 146 -7.77 -4.21 10.79
C CYS A 146 -7.42 -5.35 11.76
N PRO A 147 -8.30 -6.34 11.93
CA PRO A 147 -7.98 -7.51 12.74
C PRO A 147 -6.90 -8.38 12.08
N THR A 148 -6.07 -9.02 12.90
CA THR A 148 -5.10 -10.02 12.45
C THR A 148 -5.82 -11.30 12.04
N ALA A 149 -5.74 -11.68 10.77
CA ALA A 149 -6.31 -12.94 10.27
C ALA A 149 -5.36 -14.13 10.45
N GLY A 150 -4.05 -13.87 10.47
CA GLY A 150 -3.00 -14.87 10.68
C GLY A 150 -1.66 -14.37 10.15
N TYR A 151 -0.64 -15.25 10.17
CA TYR A 151 0.75 -14.86 9.85
C TYR A 151 1.28 -15.46 8.55
N ASN A 152 0.44 -16.19 7.79
CA ASN A 152 0.85 -16.79 6.52
C ASN A 152 0.68 -15.81 5.35
N ASP A 153 1.57 -14.81 5.30
CA ASP A 153 1.57 -13.73 4.30
C ASP A 153 1.68 -14.27 2.86
N LEU A 154 2.51 -15.30 2.66
CA LEU A 154 2.70 -15.94 1.35
C LEU A 154 1.45 -16.69 0.86
N ALA A 155 0.52 -17.04 1.76
CA ALA A 155 -0.79 -17.58 1.40
C ALA A 155 -1.88 -16.50 1.31
N GLY A 156 -1.51 -15.21 1.28
CA GLY A 156 -2.45 -14.09 1.19
C GLY A 156 -3.17 -13.76 2.50
N THR A 157 -2.69 -14.25 3.65
CA THR A 157 -3.27 -13.91 4.95
C THR A 157 -2.73 -12.60 5.48
N THR A 158 -3.61 -11.65 5.81
CA THR A 158 -3.21 -10.36 6.41
C THR A 158 -2.99 -10.46 7.91
N MET A 159 -1.96 -9.76 8.39
CA MET A 159 -1.65 -9.59 9.81
C MET A 159 -2.34 -8.36 10.41
N GLY A 160 -3.09 -7.59 9.60
CA GLY A 160 -3.78 -6.39 10.03
C GLY A 160 -3.21 -5.10 9.44
N TRP A 161 -2.40 -5.13 8.37
CA TRP A 161 -1.91 -3.93 7.67
C TRP A 161 -1.16 -2.94 8.59
N PHE A 162 -1.07 -1.67 8.16
CA PHE A 162 -0.53 -0.54 8.93
C PHE A 162 0.89 -0.76 9.52
N GLY A 163 1.69 -1.55 8.81
CA GLY A 163 3.10 -1.79 9.12
C GLY A 163 3.40 -3.17 9.69
N ILE A 164 2.42 -3.92 10.20
CA ILE A 164 2.67 -5.23 10.83
C ILE A 164 3.36 -6.19 9.86
N GLU A 165 2.85 -6.33 8.63
CA GLU A 165 3.47 -7.13 7.58
C GLU A 165 4.81 -6.55 7.12
N SER A 166 5.01 -5.23 7.27
CA SER A 166 6.29 -4.61 6.90
C SER A 166 7.40 -5.04 7.85
N TYR A 167 7.15 -5.06 9.16
CA TYR A 167 8.13 -5.51 10.15
C TYR A 167 8.34 -7.02 10.14
N THR A 168 7.28 -7.79 9.84
CA THR A 168 7.31 -9.26 9.96
C THR A 168 7.84 -9.93 8.70
N SER A 169 7.42 -9.46 7.51
CA SER A 169 7.77 -10.08 6.23
C SER A 169 8.63 -9.18 5.36
N ARG A 170 8.23 -7.92 5.14
CA ARG A 170 8.81 -7.10 4.05
C ARG A 170 10.20 -6.56 4.36
N TYR A 171 10.55 -6.34 5.63
CA TYR A 171 11.92 -6.02 6.04
C TYR A 171 12.84 -7.25 6.02
N GLY A 172 12.33 -8.41 5.62
CA GLY A 172 13.10 -9.60 5.24
C GLY A 172 12.93 -9.98 3.76
N ALA A 173 12.62 -9.03 2.87
CA ALA A 173 12.61 -9.29 1.44
C ALA A 173 14.05 -9.39 0.88
N LEU A 174 14.20 -9.86 -0.38
CA LEU A 174 15.50 -9.87 -1.06
C LEU A 174 16.09 -8.46 -1.19
N VAL A 175 15.24 -7.49 -1.54
CA VAL A 175 15.60 -6.09 -1.75
C VAL A 175 14.53 -5.17 -1.18
N LYS A 176 14.84 -3.90 -0.97
CA LYS A 176 13.93 -2.92 -0.34
C LYS A 176 13.82 -1.62 -1.13
N THR A 177 12.59 -1.17 -1.35
CA THR A 177 12.29 0.05 -2.11
C THR A 177 11.71 1.20 -1.27
N GLY A 178 11.09 0.90 -0.13
CA GLY A 178 10.48 1.91 0.76
C GLY A 178 11.38 3.11 1.11
N PRO A 179 12.66 2.93 1.45
CA PRO A 179 13.58 4.03 1.75
C PRO A 179 14.23 4.70 0.52
N LEU A 180 13.86 4.36 -0.72
CA LEU A 180 14.49 4.94 -1.93
C LEU A 180 14.30 6.45 -2.06
N TYR A 181 13.30 7.06 -1.41
CA TYR A 181 13.17 8.52 -1.35
C TYR A 181 14.41 9.21 -0.73
N ARG A 182 15.24 8.46 0.00
CA ARG A 182 16.49 8.91 0.62
C ARG A 182 17.73 8.58 -0.21
N ALA A 183 17.60 7.74 -1.23
CA ALA A 183 18.69 7.40 -2.13
C ALA A 183 18.76 8.43 -3.26
N ASP A 184 19.95 8.81 -3.71
CA ASP A 184 20.15 9.74 -4.84
C ASP A 184 20.02 9.09 -6.23
N GLN A 185 19.96 7.77 -6.28
CA GLN A 185 19.65 6.97 -7.46
C GLN A 185 18.15 6.63 -7.57
N ASP A 186 17.63 6.53 -8.79
CA ASP A 186 16.17 6.57 -9.01
C ASP A 186 15.45 5.21 -8.99
N ILE A 187 16.11 4.08 -9.29
CA ILE A 187 15.37 2.81 -9.54
C ILE A 187 16.03 1.56 -8.93
N ILE A 188 17.35 1.57 -8.71
CA ILE A 188 18.04 0.39 -8.17
C ILE A 188 17.68 0.24 -6.68
N PRO A 189 17.04 -0.87 -6.26
CA PRO A 189 16.55 -1.04 -4.91
C PRO A 189 17.70 -1.15 -3.91
N MET A 190 17.43 -0.84 -2.63
CA MET A 190 18.41 -1.07 -1.58
C MET A 190 18.60 -2.58 -1.37
N PRO A 191 19.84 -3.04 -1.14
CA PRO A 191 20.08 -4.42 -0.74
C PRO A 191 19.46 -4.68 0.64
N GLU A 192 18.98 -5.91 0.85
CA GLU A 192 18.40 -6.37 2.13
C GLU A 192 18.91 -7.78 2.44
N ILE A 193 18.15 -8.85 2.19
CA ILE A 193 18.67 -10.22 2.30
C ILE A 193 19.64 -10.53 1.15
N ALA A 194 19.35 -10.07 -0.07
CA ALA A 194 20.27 -10.14 -1.19
C ALA A 194 21.28 -8.98 -1.09
N LYS A 195 22.54 -9.32 -0.81
CA LYS A 195 23.63 -8.33 -0.67
C LYS A 195 24.07 -7.74 -2.01
N SER A 196 23.94 -8.51 -3.08
CA SER A 196 24.30 -8.15 -4.45
C SER A 196 23.54 -9.05 -5.43
N TRP A 197 23.49 -8.65 -6.69
CA TRP A 197 22.93 -9.40 -7.81
C TRP A 197 23.58 -8.93 -9.12
N ASP A 198 23.63 -9.83 -10.10
CA ASP A 198 24.12 -9.56 -11.46
C ASP A 198 23.02 -9.92 -12.46
N TRP A 199 23.01 -9.25 -13.62
CA TRP A 199 22.03 -9.46 -14.70
C TRP A 199 22.48 -10.53 -15.69
#